data_AF-A0A3D3R267-F1
#
_entry.id   AF-A0A3D3R267-F1
#
_cell.length_a   1.000
_cell.length_b   1.000
_cell.length_c   1.000
_cell.angle_alpha   90.00
_cell.angle_beta   90.00
_cell.angle_gamma   90.00
#
_symmetry.space_group_name_H-M   'P 1'
#
loop_
_entity.id
_entity.type
_entity.pdbx_description
1 polymer ?
#
loop_
_entity_poly.entity_id
_entity_poly.type
_entity_poly.pdbx_seq_one_letter_code
_entity_poly.pdbx_strand_id
1 'polypeptide(L)'
;MFHSLLRACSKYPVTAAYIACAVGLFLAVQIYRVDHGISHEGSFDDALWKLGAVQPLVFVYDHPLVEEKEYPTGGPFDLWSGEWWRILISGFHHGDVLHLLFNCLAIGFFGRLIEPVMKHWVYAAFLLLATYVSLLPEYFLEHYPVGLSGGAFAMFGLLMLLRRIHPEIAEVFTEREINWGLGWLILCFILTHFGIMNIANAAHVTGFVYGILAGAVLINRSRFAGTLRFLFVLSQVLIIPGTYLVSHPVWNGKYYWYLARHENDLEQKIAYLKKGMELSPGEPKIGAELALSLFRTEEVPLHSWEIMLRSLERNRSYDKGVEITRLIWKQFNSEQQKQKALGIVTDVFGDESDAWLERFQLDQSAVASADVPLPKSGQSGNEFLFLRETDRRVAPQPRDLSAPPVDPGSPQSAMEGVTL
;
A
#
# COMPACT_ATOMS: atom_id res chain seq x y z
N MET A 1 -21.18 20.05 -32.52
CA MET A 1 -20.25 19.41 -31.55
C MET A 1 -20.56 17.93 -31.35
N PHE A 2 -21.77 17.55 -30.93
CA PHE A 2 -22.17 16.16 -30.64
C PHE A 2 -22.01 15.19 -31.84
N HIS A 3 -22.36 15.63 -33.05
CA HIS A 3 -22.21 14.82 -34.26
C HIS A 3 -20.74 14.55 -34.63
N SER A 4 -19.83 15.49 -34.32
CA SER A 4 -18.39 15.31 -34.53
C SER A 4 -17.79 14.32 -33.53
N LEU A 5 -18.29 14.34 -32.28
CA LEU A 5 -17.89 13.41 -31.23
C LEU A 5 -18.32 11.98 -31.58
N LEU A 6 -19.60 11.78 -31.94
CA LEU A 6 -20.12 10.47 -32.33
C LEU A 6 -19.36 9.87 -33.52
N ARG A 7 -18.99 10.71 -34.49
CA ARG A 7 -18.18 10.30 -35.65
C ARG A 7 -16.74 9.92 -35.27
N ALA A 8 -16.15 10.59 -34.29
CA ALA A 8 -14.84 10.23 -33.76
C ALA A 8 -14.90 8.91 -32.98
N CYS A 9 -15.93 8.73 -32.13
CA CYS A 9 -16.14 7.50 -31.37
C CYS A 9 -16.42 6.31 -32.29
N SER A 10 -17.16 6.48 -33.38
CA SER A 10 -17.40 5.40 -34.35
C SER A 10 -16.16 5.06 -35.18
N LYS A 11 -15.27 6.02 -35.39
CA LYS A 11 -14.00 5.82 -36.11
C LYS A 11 -12.94 5.12 -35.26
N TYR A 12 -12.93 5.37 -33.94
CA TYR A 12 -11.96 4.81 -32.99
C TYR A 12 -12.69 4.15 -31.80
N PRO A 13 -13.45 3.06 -32.04
CA PRO A 13 -14.34 2.47 -31.05
C PRO A 13 -13.63 1.94 -29.80
N VAL A 14 -12.43 1.37 -29.93
CA VAL A 14 -11.67 0.83 -28.79
C VAL A 14 -11.13 1.96 -27.93
N THR A 15 -10.53 2.99 -28.54
CA THR A 15 -10.06 4.17 -27.81
C THR A 15 -11.21 4.88 -27.10
N ALA A 16 -12.34 5.04 -27.78
CA ALA A 16 -13.53 5.66 -27.22
C ALA A 16 -14.11 4.85 -26.05
N ALA A 17 -14.19 3.53 -26.16
CA ALA A 17 -14.65 2.65 -25.08
C ALA A 17 -13.73 2.74 -23.85
N TYR A 18 -12.41 2.71 -24.05
CA TYR A 18 -11.42 2.79 -22.98
C TYR A 18 -11.50 4.14 -22.23
N ILE A 19 -11.62 5.26 -22.95
CA ILE A 19 -11.86 6.58 -22.35
C ILE A 19 -13.22 6.61 -21.63
N ALA A 20 -14.28 6.07 -22.25
CA ALA A 20 -15.61 6.07 -21.65
C ALA A 20 -15.67 5.28 -20.33
N CYS A 21 -14.91 4.19 -20.21
CA CYS A 21 -14.77 3.46 -18.93
C CYS A 21 -14.18 4.35 -17.83
N ALA A 22 -13.09 5.08 -18.11
CA ALA A 22 -12.47 5.97 -17.12
C ALA A 22 -13.38 7.14 -16.74
N VAL A 23 -14.03 7.77 -17.73
CA VAL A 23 -14.98 8.87 -17.49
C VAL A 23 -16.19 8.36 -16.70
N GLY A 24 -16.75 7.20 -17.06
CA GLY A 24 -17.88 6.59 -16.36
C GLY A 24 -17.54 6.26 -14.91
N LEU A 25 -16.36 5.69 -14.66
CA LEU A 25 -15.88 5.39 -13.31
C LEU A 25 -15.65 6.66 -12.49
N PHE A 26 -15.05 7.70 -13.08
CA PHE A 26 -14.87 8.99 -12.41
C PHE A 26 -16.22 9.63 -12.02
N LEU A 27 -17.21 9.59 -12.91
CA LEU A 27 -18.57 10.07 -12.62
C LEU A 27 -19.24 9.25 -11.52
N ALA A 28 -19.09 7.92 -11.53
CA ALA A 28 -19.61 7.05 -10.48
C ALA A 28 -19.02 7.41 -9.10
N VAL A 29 -17.71 7.70 -9.04
CA VAL A 29 -17.05 8.20 -7.82
C VAL A 29 -17.64 9.52 -7.37
N GLN A 30 -17.86 10.49 -8.27
CA GLN A 30 -18.46 11.78 -7.90
C GLN A 30 -19.89 11.63 -7.39
N ILE A 31 -20.70 10.78 -8.04
CA ILE A 31 -22.07 10.49 -7.61
C ILE A 31 -22.05 9.87 -6.21
N TYR A 32 -21.18 8.87 -5.97
CA TYR A 32 -21.05 8.23 -4.67
C TYR A 32 -20.70 9.23 -3.56
N ARG A 33 -19.76 10.14 -3.82
CA ARG A 33 -19.37 11.21 -2.88
C ARG A 33 -20.56 12.10 -2.50
N VAL A 34 -21.32 12.54 -3.50
CA VAL A 34 -22.50 13.39 -3.28
C VAL A 34 -23.57 12.65 -2.48
N ASP A 35 -23.85 11.39 -2.82
CA ASP A 35 -24.89 10.60 -2.16
C ASP A 35 -24.55 10.28 -0.69
N HIS A 36 -23.27 10.21 -0.34
CA HIS A 36 -22.80 9.86 1.01
C HIS A 36 -22.27 11.07 1.81
N GLY A 37 -22.36 12.29 1.25
CA GLY A 37 -21.91 13.51 1.91
C GLY A 37 -20.40 13.55 2.19
N ILE A 38 -19.59 12.86 1.38
CA ILE A 38 -18.13 12.77 1.55
C ILE A 38 -17.50 14.06 1.01
N SER A 39 -16.85 14.83 1.88
CA SER A 39 -16.00 15.96 1.48
C SER A 39 -14.70 15.45 0.85
N HIS A 40 -14.26 16.08 -0.25
CA HIS A 40 -13.00 15.76 -0.91
C HIS A 40 -11.84 16.28 -0.05
N GLU A 41 -11.29 15.43 0.81
CA GLU A 41 -10.21 15.79 1.76
C GLU A 41 -8.81 15.25 1.35
N GLY A 42 -8.65 14.73 0.13
CA GLY A 42 -7.35 14.23 -0.33
C GLY A 42 -7.39 13.54 -1.70
N SER A 43 -6.24 13.05 -2.17
CA SER A 43 -6.13 12.35 -3.46
C SER A 43 -6.83 10.98 -3.52
N PHE A 44 -7.19 10.42 -2.37
CA PHE A 44 -7.88 9.15 -2.19
C PHE A 44 -8.95 9.28 -1.10
N ASP A 45 -10.14 8.69 -1.34
CA ASP A 45 -11.26 8.67 -0.41
C ASP A 45 -12.08 7.37 -0.52
N ASP A 46 -12.97 7.11 0.44
CA ASP A 46 -13.80 5.89 0.53
C ASP A 46 -14.49 5.57 -0.80
N ALA A 47 -14.94 6.60 -1.52
CA ALA A 47 -15.61 6.46 -2.81
C ALA A 47 -14.74 5.73 -3.86
N LEU A 48 -13.45 6.07 -3.96
CA LEU A 48 -12.52 5.42 -4.88
C LEU A 48 -12.33 3.93 -4.51
N TRP A 49 -12.11 3.65 -3.22
CA TRP A 49 -11.92 2.29 -2.73
C TRP A 49 -13.16 1.41 -2.90
N LYS A 50 -14.35 1.92 -2.54
CA LYS A 50 -15.63 1.21 -2.72
C LYS A 50 -15.88 0.85 -4.19
N LEU A 51 -15.40 1.68 -5.11
CA LEU A 51 -15.50 1.46 -6.55
C LEU A 51 -14.26 0.78 -7.15
N GLY A 52 -13.47 0.07 -6.34
CA GLY A 52 -12.47 -0.87 -6.82
C GLY A 52 -11.05 -0.31 -6.97
N ALA A 53 -10.77 0.90 -6.48
CA ALA A 53 -9.38 1.33 -6.33
C ALA A 53 -8.68 0.50 -5.26
N VAL A 54 -7.37 0.33 -5.41
CA VAL A 54 -6.49 -0.11 -4.33
C VAL A 54 -6.15 1.10 -3.48
N GLN A 55 -6.29 0.98 -2.16
CA GLN A 55 -5.93 2.01 -1.21
C GLN A 55 -5.14 1.37 -0.05
N PRO A 56 -4.21 2.09 0.60
CA PRO A 56 -3.67 1.64 1.87
C PRO A 56 -4.81 1.71 2.89
N LEU A 57 -5.29 0.55 3.31
CA LEU A 57 -6.26 0.46 4.39
C LEU A 57 -5.51 0.46 5.71
N VAL A 58 -6.08 1.08 6.72
CA VAL A 58 -5.53 1.11 8.07
C VAL A 58 -6.38 0.22 8.95
N PHE A 59 -5.75 -0.70 9.68
CA PHE A 59 -6.44 -1.36 10.79
C PHE A 59 -6.33 -0.51 12.05
N VAL A 60 -7.47 0.02 12.49
CA VAL A 60 -7.67 0.50 13.86
C VAL A 60 -8.47 -0.57 14.59
N TYR A 61 -7.75 -1.51 15.19
CA TYR A 61 -8.35 -2.36 16.20
C TYR A 61 -7.96 -1.78 17.55
N ASP A 62 -8.93 -1.18 18.23
CA ASP A 62 -8.78 -0.83 19.63
C ASP A 62 -8.86 -2.14 20.42
N HIS A 63 -7.73 -2.61 20.93
CA HIS A 63 -7.76 -3.62 21.98
C HIS A 63 -8.55 -3.04 23.16
N PRO A 64 -9.41 -3.80 23.88
CA PRO A 64 -10.29 -3.23 24.90
C PRO A 64 -9.56 -2.54 26.07
N LEU A 65 -8.24 -2.71 26.21
CA LEU A 65 -7.39 -1.95 27.11
C LEU A 65 -6.49 -0.89 26.47
N VAL A 66 -6.31 -0.94 25.15
CA VAL A 66 -5.37 -0.10 24.42
C VAL A 66 -6.06 0.39 23.15
N GLU A 67 -6.58 1.62 23.19
CA GLU A 67 -7.00 2.30 21.96
C GLU A 67 -5.76 2.67 21.16
N GLU A 68 -5.70 2.24 19.89
CA GLU A 68 -4.51 2.31 19.02
C GLU A 68 -4.70 3.25 17.83
N LYS A 69 -5.57 4.26 18.00
CA LYS A 69 -5.90 5.25 16.96
C LYS A 69 -4.69 6.01 16.40
N GLU A 70 -3.61 6.16 17.18
CA GLU A 70 -2.43 6.97 16.83
C GLU A 70 -1.28 6.18 16.17
N TYR A 71 -1.37 4.85 16.08
CA TYR A 71 -0.29 4.01 15.51
C TYR A 71 -0.82 3.09 14.40
N PRO A 72 -1.33 3.63 13.28
CA PRO A 72 -1.91 2.82 12.22
C PRO A 72 -0.85 1.90 11.56
N THR A 73 -1.14 0.60 11.46
CA THR A 73 -0.42 -0.27 10.51
C THR A 73 -1.35 -0.46 9.33
N GLY A 74 -0.89 -0.03 8.16
CA GLY A 74 -1.66 -0.03 6.93
C GLY A 74 -1.04 -0.86 5.82
N GLY A 75 -1.87 -1.25 4.86
CA GLY A 75 -1.45 -1.98 3.67
C GLY A 75 -2.62 -2.19 2.72
N PRO A 76 -2.38 -2.69 1.50
CA PRO A 76 -3.44 -3.00 0.55
C PRO A 76 -4.09 -4.34 0.89
N PHE A 77 -4.82 -4.39 2.02
CA PHE A 77 -5.35 -5.65 2.54
C PHE A 77 -6.28 -6.38 1.56
N ASP A 78 -6.96 -5.64 0.68
CA ASP A 78 -7.77 -6.27 -0.38
C ASP A 78 -6.91 -6.98 -1.43
N LEU A 79 -5.72 -6.46 -1.74
CA LEU A 79 -4.80 -7.17 -2.62
C LEU A 79 -4.29 -8.45 -1.95
N TRP A 80 -4.05 -8.40 -0.64
CA TRP A 80 -3.62 -9.54 0.16
C TRP A 80 -4.73 -10.57 0.38
N SER A 81 -6.01 -10.15 0.34
CA SER A 81 -7.17 -11.03 0.34
C SER A 81 -7.50 -11.62 -1.03
N GLY A 82 -6.76 -11.23 -2.08
CA GLY A 82 -6.87 -11.80 -3.43
C GLY A 82 -7.69 -10.96 -4.41
N GLU A 83 -8.02 -9.70 -4.09
CA GLU A 83 -8.75 -8.79 -4.98
C GLU A 83 -7.84 -8.13 -6.04
N TRP A 84 -7.05 -8.96 -6.74
CA TRP A 84 -6.09 -8.54 -7.78
C TRP A 84 -6.71 -7.74 -8.94
N TRP A 85 -8.01 -7.88 -9.16
CA TRP A 85 -8.76 -7.15 -10.19
C TRP A 85 -8.74 -5.64 -9.94
N ARG A 86 -8.60 -5.21 -8.67
CA ARG A 86 -8.48 -3.81 -8.28
C ARG A 86 -7.29 -3.10 -8.90
N ILE A 87 -6.22 -3.84 -9.22
CA ILE A 87 -5.04 -3.28 -9.91
C ILE A 87 -5.46 -2.68 -11.25
N LEU A 88 -6.22 -3.42 -12.05
CA LEU A 88 -6.70 -2.92 -13.34
C LEU A 88 -7.64 -1.72 -13.16
N ILE A 89 -8.59 -1.84 -12.23
CA ILE A 89 -9.61 -0.81 -11.98
C ILE A 89 -8.98 0.48 -11.45
N SER A 90 -7.92 0.40 -10.63
CA SER A 90 -7.14 1.56 -10.18
C SER A 90 -6.58 2.36 -11.35
N GLY A 91 -6.14 1.69 -12.43
CA GLY A 91 -5.71 2.37 -13.64
C GLY A 91 -6.81 3.20 -14.33
N PHE A 92 -8.09 2.89 -14.13
CA PHE A 92 -9.20 3.66 -14.68
C PHE A 92 -9.69 4.78 -13.74
N HIS A 93 -9.34 4.72 -12.46
CA HIS A 93 -9.67 5.77 -11.48
C HIS A 93 -8.84 7.03 -11.71
N HIS A 94 -9.35 8.18 -11.25
CA HIS A 94 -8.63 9.46 -11.32
C HIS A 94 -8.98 10.30 -10.08
N GLY A 95 -7.98 10.95 -9.48
CA GLY A 95 -8.17 11.77 -8.28
C GLY A 95 -8.91 13.09 -8.54
N ASP A 96 -8.72 13.67 -9.73
CA ASP A 96 -9.25 14.98 -10.10
C ASP A 96 -9.56 15.12 -11.60
N VAL A 97 -10.29 16.19 -11.93
CA VAL A 97 -10.76 16.48 -13.29
C VAL A 97 -9.62 16.79 -14.25
N LEU A 98 -8.57 17.51 -13.82
CA LEU A 98 -7.45 17.86 -14.69
C LEU A 98 -6.64 16.61 -15.04
N HIS A 99 -6.38 15.74 -14.08
CA HIS A 99 -5.71 14.47 -14.29
C HIS A 99 -6.50 13.59 -15.28
N LEU A 100 -7.81 13.44 -15.10
CA LEU A 100 -8.67 12.74 -16.06
C LEU A 100 -8.61 13.37 -17.46
N LEU A 101 -8.71 14.71 -17.54
CA LEU A 101 -8.72 15.43 -18.80
C LEU A 101 -7.41 15.20 -19.58
N PHE A 102 -6.25 15.36 -18.94
CA PHE A 102 -4.97 15.15 -19.59
C PHE A 102 -4.76 13.71 -20.07
N ASN A 103 -5.17 12.71 -19.26
CA ASN A 103 -5.12 11.32 -19.69
C ASN A 103 -6.06 11.06 -20.88
N CYS A 104 -7.29 11.55 -20.85
CA CYS A 104 -8.23 11.43 -21.98
C CYS A 104 -7.67 12.05 -23.27
N LEU A 105 -7.03 13.23 -23.17
CA LEU A 105 -6.39 13.90 -24.30
C LEU A 105 -5.21 13.10 -24.85
N ALA A 106 -4.33 12.57 -23.99
CA ALA A 106 -3.19 11.75 -24.39
C ALA A 106 -3.64 10.45 -25.06
N ILE A 107 -4.54 9.69 -24.42
CA ILE A 107 -5.10 8.45 -24.96
C ILE A 107 -5.84 8.71 -26.27
N GLY A 108 -6.62 9.79 -26.38
CA GLY A 108 -7.32 10.16 -27.61
C GLY A 108 -6.36 10.51 -28.75
N PHE A 109 -5.30 11.27 -28.46
CA PHE A 109 -4.27 11.65 -29.44
C PHE A 109 -3.44 10.46 -29.92
N PHE A 110 -3.04 9.56 -29.02
CA PHE A 110 -2.28 8.37 -29.40
C PHE A 110 -3.18 7.31 -30.05
N GLY A 111 -4.39 7.11 -29.54
CA GLY A 111 -5.31 6.09 -30.02
C GLY A 111 -5.77 6.32 -31.46
N ARG A 112 -5.99 7.57 -31.86
CA ARG A 112 -6.30 7.91 -33.27
C ARG A 112 -5.18 7.53 -34.25
N LEU A 113 -3.94 7.39 -33.77
CA LEU A 113 -2.78 6.98 -34.57
C LEU A 113 -2.58 5.47 -34.56
N ILE A 114 -2.77 4.82 -33.42
CA ILE A 114 -2.52 3.38 -33.23
C ILE A 114 -3.69 2.52 -33.73
N GLU A 115 -4.93 2.88 -33.39
CA GLU A 115 -6.10 2.04 -33.64
C GLU A 115 -6.32 1.71 -35.13
N PRO A 116 -6.10 2.64 -36.10
CA PRO A 116 -6.25 2.32 -37.53
C PRO A 116 -5.27 1.30 -38.07
N VAL A 117 -4.10 1.14 -37.43
CA VAL A 117 -3.01 0.27 -37.92
C VAL A 117 -2.94 -1.06 -37.16
N MET A 118 -3.79 -1.24 -36.14
CA MET A 118 -3.86 -2.47 -35.33
C MET A 118 -5.24 -3.12 -35.42
N LYS A 119 -5.28 -4.45 -35.30
CA LYS A 119 -6.55 -5.17 -35.15
C LYS A 119 -7.20 -4.75 -33.83
N HIS A 120 -8.49 -4.43 -33.83
CA HIS A 120 -9.20 -3.89 -32.66
C HIS A 120 -9.00 -4.72 -31.38
N TRP A 121 -9.08 -6.06 -31.46
CA TRP A 121 -8.89 -6.92 -30.30
C TRP A 121 -7.44 -6.95 -29.80
N VAL A 122 -6.44 -6.82 -30.69
CA VAL A 122 -5.02 -6.75 -30.30
C VAL A 122 -4.74 -5.42 -29.60
N TYR A 123 -5.31 -4.34 -30.12
CA TYR A 123 -5.18 -3.02 -29.51
C TYR A 123 -5.89 -2.94 -28.16
N ALA A 124 -7.10 -3.48 -28.03
CA ALA A 124 -7.80 -3.57 -26.76
C ALA A 124 -7.01 -4.38 -25.72
N ALA A 125 -6.50 -5.56 -26.11
CA ALA A 125 -5.65 -6.37 -25.23
C ALA A 125 -4.37 -5.62 -24.84
N PHE A 126 -3.73 -4.92 -25.79
CA PHE A 126 -2.56 -4.09 -25.50
C PHE A 126 -2.87 -3.01 -24.47
N LEU A 127 -3.97 -2.26 -24.59
CA LEU A 127 -4.33 -1.20 -23.64
C LEU A 127 -4.55 -1.77 -22.23
N LEU A 128 -5.31 -2.86 -22.10
CA LEU A 128 -5.59 -3.48 -20.80
C LEU A 128 -4.31 -4.03 -20.15
N LEU A 129 -3.49 -4.76 -20.91
CA LEU A 129 -2.22 -5.30 -20.41
C LEU A 129 -1.22 -4.20 -20.09
N ALA A 130 -1.10 -3.18 -20.94
CA ALA A 130 -0.23 -2.04 -20.69
C ALA A 130 -0.59 -1.31 -19.40
N THR A 131 -1.89 -1.08 -19.17
CA THR A 131 -2.39 -0.48 -17.93
C THR A 131 -2.01 -1.36 -16.75
N TYR A 132 -2.35 -2.65 -16.80
CA TYR A 132 -2.10 -3.59 -15.71
C TYR A 132 -0.60 -3.72 -15.37
N VAL A 133 0.22 -4.01 -16.37
CA VAL A 133 1.67 -4.21 -16.23
C VAL A 133 2.36 -2.95 -15.73
N SER A 134 1.90 -1.76 -16.18
CA SER A 134 2.47 -0.50 -15.72
C SER A 134 2.28 -0.29 -14.22
N LEU A 135 1.19 -0.77 -13.62
CA LEU A 135 0.90 -0.51 -12.20
C LEU A 135 1.58 -1.49 -11.25
N LEU A 136 1.97 -2.68 -11.71
CA LEU A 136 2.58 -3.70 -10.84
C LEU A 136 3.77 -3.16 -10.00
N PRO A 137 4.76 -2.46 -10.59
CA PRO A 137 5.90 -1.94 -9.83
C PRO A 137 5.53 -0.94 -8.73
N GLU A 138 4.47 -0.16 -8.91
CA GLU A 138 4.04 0.81 -7.90
C GLU A 138 3.60 0.10 -6.61
N TYR A 139 2.87 -1.01 -6.71
CA TYR A 139 2.47 -1.78 -5.53
C TYR A 139 3.64 -2.47 -4.81
N PHE A 140 4.72 -2.82 -5.53
CA PHE A 140 5.95 -3.30 -4.90
C PHE A 140 6.66 -2.20 -4.09
N LEU A 141 6.48 -0.94 -4.49
CA LEU A 141 7.02 0.25 -3.82
C LEU A 141 6.07 0.81 -2.74
N GLU A 142 5.03 0.06 -2.36
CA GLU A 142 3.96 0.52 -1.47
C GLU A 142 3.29 1.84 -1.94
N HIS A 143 3.28 2.08 -3.26
CA HIS A 143 2.56 3.17 -3.90
C HIS A 143 1.23 2.67 -4.45
N TYR A 144 0.19 3.50 -4.33
CA TYR A 144 -1.18 3.16 -4.73
C TYR A 144 -1.64 4.11 -5.84
N PRO A 145 -1.25 3.86 -7.10
CA PRO A 145 -1.49 4.79 -8.20
C PRO A 145 -2.93 4.71 -8.71
N VAL A 146 -3.42 5.84 -9.24
CA VAL A 146 -4.61 5.88 -10.10
C VAL A 146 -4.27 6.54 -11.45
N GLY A 147 -5.03 6.18 -12.48
CA GLY A 147 -5.03 6.88 -13.76
C GLY A 147 -4.41 6.11 -14.92
N LEU A 148 -4.80 6.51 -16.13
CA LEU A 148 -4.43 5.81 -17.37
C LEU A 148 -3.02 6.14 -17.86
N SER A 149 -2.26 6.96 -17.13
CA SER A 149 -0.99 7.53 -17.59
C SER A 149 0.07 6.47 -17.91
N GLY A 150 0.16 5.37 -17.16
CA GLY A 150 1.02 4.23 -17.50
C GLY A 150 0.65 3.58 -18.85
N GLY A 151 -0.65 3.41 -19.13
CA GLY A 151 -1.16 2.98 -20.43
C GLY A 151 -0.84 3.99 -21.55
N ALA A 152 -0.96 5.29 -21.27
CA ALA A 152 -0.59 6.35 -22.20
C ALA A 152 0.91 6.33 -22.55
N PHE A 153 1.78 6.11 -21.57
CA PHE A 153 3.22 5.95 -21.81
C PHE A 153 3.54 4.68 -22.61
N ALA A 154 2.78 3.59 -22.45
CA ALA A 154 2.90 2.43 -23.32
C ALA A 154 2.50 2.74 -24.77
N MET A 155 1.42 3.49 -24.98
CA MET A 155 1.04 3.94 -26.32
C MET A 155 2.12 4.84 -26.93
N PHE A 156 2.71 5.75 -26.13
CA PHE A 156 3.82 6.61 -26.54
C PHE A 156 5.04 5.77 -26.98
N GLY A 157 5.46 4.79 -26.18
CA GLY A 157 6.53 3.86 -26.53
C GLY A 157 6.25 3.08 -27.81
N LEU A 158 5.03 2.54 -27.95
CA LEU A 158 4.62 1.81 -29.15
C LEU A 158 4.70 2.70 -30.42
N LEU A 159 4.26 3.96 -30.33
CA LEU A 159 4.28 4.91 -31.45
C LEU A 159 5.71 5.26 -31.91
N MET A 160 6.69 5.29 -31.02
CA MET A 160 8.10 5.50 -31.39
C MET A 160 8.63 4.44 -32.36
N LEU A 161 8.05 3.23 -32.36
CA LEU A 161 8.40 2.16 -33.28
C LEU A 161 7.49 2.16 -34.50
N LEU A 162 6.18 2.35 -34.31
CA LEU A 162 5.22 2.36 -35.42
C LEU A 162 5.49 3.47 -36.43
N ARG A 163 5.92 4.66 -35.99
CA ARG A 163 6.29 5.76 -36.90
C ARG A 163 7.37 5.40 -37.91
N ARG A 164 8.18 4.37 -37.65
CA ARG A 164 9.26 3.94 -38.56
C ARG A 164 8.73 3.20 -39.79
N ILE A 165 7.52 2.64 -39.71
CA ILE A 165 6.93 1.81 -40.76
C ILE A 165 5.58 2.35 -41.28
N HIS A 166 5.02 3.36 -40.62
CA HIS A 166 3.78 4.03 -40.97
C HIS A 166 4.04 5.53 -41.24
N PRO A 167 4.21 5.95 -42.51
CA PRO A 167 4.44 7.36 -42.86
C PRO A 167 3.37 8.31 -42.30
N GLU A 168 2.12 7.88 -42.31
CA GLU A 168 0.97 8.63 -41.76
C GLU A 168 1.09 8.89 -40.26
N ILE A 169 1.73 7.99 -39.51
CA ILE A 169 2.04 8.21 -38.09
C ILE A 169 3.23 9.15 -37.97
N ALA A 170 4.27 9.00 -38.80
CA ALA A 170 5.46 9.84 -38.75
C ALA A 170 5.19 11.32 -39.06
N GLU A 171 4.20 11.62 -39.90
CA GLU A 171 3.75 12.98 -40.22
C GLU A 171 3.13 13.70 -39.02
N VAL A 172 2.47 12.96 -38.13
CA VAL A 172 1.75 13.53 -36.97
C VAL A 172 2.53 13.39 -35.67
N PHE A 173 3.25 12.28 -35.50
CA PHE A 173 4.07 11.97 -34.32
C PHE A 173 5.55 12.21 -34.64
N THR A 174 5.90 13.48 -34.67
CA THR A 174 7.22 13.98 -35.08
C THR A 174 8.20 13.98 -33.91
N GLU A 175 9.44 14.40 -34.16
CA GLU A 175 10.43 14.63 -33.09
C GLU A 175 9.93 15.65 -32.04
N ARG A 176 9.03 16.57 -32.44
CA ARG A 176 8.41 17.50 -31.50
C ARG A 176 7.59 16.76 -30.46
N GLU A 177 6.67 15.89 -30.86
CA GLU A 177 5.81 15.13 -29.95
C GLU A 177 6.63 14.18 -29.08
N ILE A 178 7.70 13.59 -29.64
CA ILE A 178 8.64 12.76 -28.88
C ILE A 178 9.35 13.57 -27.80
N ASN A 179 9.89 14.74 -28.15
CA ASN A 179 10.56 15.62 -27.19
C ASN A 179 9.61 16.12 -26.10
N TRP A 180 8.35 16.43 -26.45
CA TRP A 180 7.34 16.77 -25.46
C TRP A 180 7.01 15.60 -24.52
N GLY A 181 6.84 14.39 -25.05
CA GLY A 181 6.56 13.20 -24.24
C GLY A 181 7.71 12.82 -23.31
N LEU A 182 8.96 12.86 -23.79
CA LEU A 182 10.15 12.62 -22.97
C LEU A 182 10.39 13.75 -21.98
N GLY A 183 10.19 15.00 -22.38
CA GLY A 183 10.26 16.16 -21.48
C GLY A 183 9.21 16.09 -20.37
N TRP A 184 7.99 15.66 -20.69
CA TRP A 184 6.94 15.40 -19.70
C TRP A 184 7.33 14.27 -18.75
N LEU A 185 7.88 13.16 -19.24
CA LEU A 185 8.37 12.07 -18.39
C LEU A 185 9.43 12.56 -17.39
N ILE A 186 10.43 13.32 -17.86
CA ILE A 186 11.46 13.90 -17.00
C ILE A 186 10.86 14.88 -15.99
N LEU A 187 9.91 15.72 -16.44
CA LEU A 187 9.22 16.65 -15.57
C LEU A 187 8.45 15.94 -14.46
N CYS A 188 7.80 14.80 -14.74
CA CYS A 188 7.12 14.00 -13.71
C CYS A 188 8.07 13.58 -12.58
N PHE A 189 9.27 13.09 -12.90
CA PHE A 189 10.30 12.80 -11.91
C PHE A 189 10.72 14.02 -11.09
N ILE A 190 10.91 15.17 -11.76
CA ILE A 190 11.28 16.42 -11.09
C ILE A 190 10.18 16.86 -10.10
N LEU A 191 8.92 16.84 -10.53
CA LEU A 191 7.79 17.28 -9.70
C LEU A 191 7.57 16.37 -8.49
N THR A 192 7.80 15.06 -8.63
CA THR A 192 7.78 14.12 -7.50
C THR A 192 8.97 14.32 -6.56
N HIS A 193 10.17 14.53 -7.10
CA HIS A 193 11.38 14.76 -6.29
C HIS A 193 11.26 16.01 -5.40
N PHE A 194 10.64 17.08 -5.89
CA PHE A 194 10.40 18.31 -5.12
C PHE A 194 9.10 18.29 -4.30
N GLY A 195 8.39 17.16 -4.23
CA GLY A 195 7.14 17.04 -3.48
C GLY A 195 5.98 17.90 -4.00
N ILE A 196 6.07 18.39 -5.25
CA ILE A 196 5.04 19.26 -5.86
C ILE A 196 3.84 18.42 -6.29
N MET A 197 4.09 17.25 -6.88
CA MET A 197 3.04 16.29 -7.25
C MET A 197 3.51 14.86 -7.01
N ASN A 198 2.68 14.06 -6.35
CA ASN A 198 2.92 12.62 -6.21
C ASN A 198 2.50 11.91 -7.50
N ILE A 199 3.48 11.49 -8.29
CA ILE A 199 3.27 10.90 -9.61
C ILE A 199 3.82 9.47 -9.63
N ALA A 200 3.04 8.55 -10.21
CA ALA A 200 3.38 7.16 -10.43
C ALA A 200 4.47 7.00 -11.52
N ASN A 201 5.69 7.42 -11.21
CA ASN A 201 6.81 7.43 -12.14
C ASN A 201 7.26 6.02 -12.53
N ALA A 202 7.15 5.02 -11.64
CA ALA A 202 7.46 3.64 -11.99
C ALA A 202 6.46 3.09 -13.01
N ALA A 203 5.19 3.51 -12.92
CA ALA A 203 4.19 3.19 -13.93
C ALA A 203 4.46 3.86 -15.28
N HIS A 204 4.93 5.11 -15.28
CA HIS A 204 5.30 5.80 -16.53
C HIS A 204 6.44 5.10 -17.25
N VAL A 205 7.54 4.78 -16.53
CA VAL A 205 8.70 4.10 -17.11
C VAL A 205 8.35 2.69 -17.56
N THR A 206 7.64 1.92 -16.73
CA THR A 206 7.30 0.52 -17.06
C THR A 206 6.31 0.46 -18.22
N GLY A 207 5.32 1.35 -18.24
CA GLY A 207 4.42 1.53 -19.37
C GLY A 207 5.19 1.84 -20.65
N PHE A 208 6.07 2.84 -20.63
CA PHE A 208 6.91 3.22 -21.77
C PHE A 208 7.75 2.05 -22.31
N VAL A 209 8.46 1.33 -21.44
CA VAL A 209 9.25 0.16 -21.81
C VAL A 209 8.37 -0.95 -22.39
N TYR A 210 7.23 -1.25 -21.78
CA TYR A 210 6.27 -2.22 -22.29
C TYR A 210 5.80 -1.87 -23.72
N GLY A 211 5.50 -0.59 -23.96
CA GLY A 211 5.18 -0.05 -25.28
C GLY A 211 6.27 -0.24 -26.32
N ILE A 212 7.52 0.10 -25.96
CA ILE A 212 8.71 -0.09 -26.82
C ILE A 212 8.86 -1.57 -27.19
N LEU A 213 8.74 -2.48 -26.22
CA LEU A 213 8.87 -3.93 -26.43
C LEU A 213 7.75 -4.46 -27.34
N ALA A 214 6.50 -4.07 -27.10
CA ALA A 214 5.36 -4.43 -27.94
C ALA A 214 5.58 -3.94 -29.38
N GLY A 215 6.03 -2.69 -29.54
CA GLY A 215 6.37 -2.10 -30.84
C GLY A 215 7.49 -2.84 -31.55
N ALA A 216 8.58 -3.15 -30.84
CA ALA A 216 9.73 -3.87 -31.38
C ALA A 216 9.33 -5.24 -31.91
N VAL A 217 8.45 -5.96 -31.20
CA VAL A 217 7.91 -7.26 -31.61
C VAL A 217 6.99 -7.13 -32.83
N LEU A 218 6.15 -6.09 -32.86
CA LEU A 218 5.18 -5.86 -33.94
C LEU A 218 5.87 -5.52 -35.27
N ILE A 219 6.88 -4.63 -35.25
CA ILE A 219 7.57 -4.19 -36.46
C ILE A 219 8.63 -5.18 -36.95
N ASN A 220 9.01 -6.19 -36.16
CA ASN A 220 10.08 -7.12 -36.50
C ASN A 220 9.71 -7.98 -37.73
N ARG A 221 10.58 -7.94 -38.75
CA ARG A 221 10.47 -8.75 -39.99
C ARG A 221 11.63 -9.74 -40.18
N SER A 222 12.47 -9.92 -39.18
CA SER A 222 13.59 -10.88 -39.23
C SER A 222 13.06 -12.32 -39.29
N ARG A 223 13.94 -13.27 -39.65
CA ARG A 223 13.64 -14.72 -39.60
C ARG A 223 13.21 -15.22 -38.21
N PHE A 224 13.47 -14.44 -37.14
CA PHE A 224 13.11 -14.76 -35.76
C PHE A 224 11.82 -14.07 -35.28
N ALA A 225 11.12 -13.32 -36.14
CA ALA A 225 9.94 -12.55 -35.74
C ALA A 225 8.85 -13.43 -35.10
N GLY A 226 8.64 -14.65 -35.60
CA GLY A 226 7.69 -15.61 -35.00
C GLY A 226 8.09 -15.99 -33.57
N THR A 227 9.36 -16.32 -33.34
CA THR A 227 9.90 -16.63 -32.01
C THR A 227 9.78 -15.45 -31.07
N LEU A 228 10.11 -14.23 -31.48
CA LEU A 228 10.00 -13.04 -30.63
C LEU A 228 8.55 -12.71 -30.27
N ARG A 229 7.60 -12.88 -31.20
CA ARG A 229 6.17 -12.76 -30.90
C ARG A 229 5.70 -13.82 -29.91
N PHE A 230 6.12 -15.07 -30.10
CA PHE A 230 5.81 -16.14 -29.17
C PHE A 230 6.37 -15.85 -27.77
N LEU A 231 7.64 -15.44 -27.67
CA LEU A 231 8.27 -15.08 -26.40
C LEU A 231 7.60 -13.89 -25.73
N PHE A 232 7.16 -12.87 -26.49
CA PHE A 232 6.43 -11.73 -25.93
C PHE A 232 5.03 -12.12 -25.44
N VAL A 233 4.32 -12.99 -26.15
CA VAL A 233 3.03 -13.53 -25.68
C VAL A 233 3.25 -14.41 -24.45
N LEU A 234 4.29 -15.25 -24.45
CA LEU A 234 4.66 -16.08 -23.32
C LEU A 234 5.07 -15.24 -22.11
N SER A 235 5.75 -14.10 -22.31
CA SER A 235 6.10 -13.20 -21.20
C SER A 235 4.88 -12.56 -20.55
N GLN A 236 3.72 -12.51 -21.21
CA GLN A 236 2.46 -12.09 -20.55
C GLN A 236 2.01 -13.10 -19.48
N VAL A 237 2.47 -14.35 -19.54
CA VAL A 237 2.26 -15.31 -18.45
C VAL A 237 3.00 -14.89 -17.18
N LEU A 238 4.09 -14.11 -17.30
CA LEU A 238 4.81 -13.56 -16.14
C LEU A 238 3.99 -12.52 -15.35
N ILE A 239 2.87 -12.04 -15.90
CA ILE A 239 1.91 -11.22 -15.16
C ILE A 239 1.36 -12.02 -13.98
N ILE A 240 1.09 -13.32 -14.13
CA ILE A 240 0.54 -14.18 -13.07
C ILE A 240 1.45 -14.20 -11.82
N PRO A 241 2.74 -14.59 -11.91
CA PRO A 241 3.62 -14.51 -10.75
C PRO A 241 3.83 -13.07 -10.28
N GLY A 242 3.87 -12.07 -11.17
CA GLY A 242 3.95 -10.66 -10.78
C GLY A 242 2.78 -10.22 -9.88
N THR A 243 1.55 -10.53 -10.28
CA THR A 243 0.34 -10.31 -9.49
C THR A 243 0.36 -11.10 -8.19
N TYR A 244 0.76 -12.37 -8.24
CA TYR A 244 0.84 -13.21 -7.05
C TYR A 244 1.78 -12.60 -6.00
N LEU A 245 2.93 -12.09 -6.44
CA LEU A 245 3.93 -11.43 -5.60
C LEU A 245 3.40 -10.13 -4.99
N VAL A 246 2.62 -9.34 -5.72
CA VAL A 246 1.92 -8.15 -5.17
C VAL A 246 0.89 -8.54 -4.11
N SER A 247 0.14 -9.63 -4.34
CA SER A 247 -0.86 -10.14 -3.39
C SER A 247 -0.27 -10.91 -2.21
N HIS A 248 0.93 -11.46 -2.34
CA HIS A 248 1.61 -12.25 -1.32
C HIS A 248 3.05 -11.76 -1.13
N PRO A 249 3.25 -10.52 -0.63
CA PRO A 249 4.57 -9.94 -0.49
C PRO A 249 5.28 -10.55 0.72
N VAL A 250 5.85 -11.73 0.55
CA VAL A 250 6.56 -12.51 1.59
C VAL A 250 7.84 -11.85 2.11
N TRP A 251 8.24 -10.70 1.55
CA TRP A 251 9.30 -9.84 2.06
C TRP A 251 8.77 -8.69 2.94
N ASN A 252 7.45 -8.49 3.02
CA ASN A 252 6.83 -7.40 3.77
C ASN A 252 6.37 -7.90 5.16
N GLY A 253 6.88 -7.29 6.23
CA GLY A 253 6.51 -7.67 7.61
C GLY A 253 5.03 -7.39 7.93
N LYS A 254 4.44 -6.33 7.36
CA LYS A 254 3.02 -5.98 7.53
C LYS A 254 2.10 -7.05 6.92
N TYR A 255 2.55 -7.77 5.89
CA TYR A 255 1.80 -8.89 5.33
C TYR A 255 1.73 -10.07 6.29
N TYR A 256 2.83 -10.38 6.99
CA TYR A 256 2.81 -11.41 8.03
C TYR A 256 1.95 -11.02 9.23
N TRP A 257 1.94 -9.74 9.58
CA TRP A 257 1.00 -9.21 10.57
C TRP A 257 -0.46 -9.38 10.12
N TYR A 258 -0.77 -9.11 8.84
CA TYR A 258 -2.08 -9.39 8.26
C TYR A 258 -2.45 -10.88 8.33
N LEU A 259 -1.54 -11.78 7.97
CA LEU A 259 -1.76 -13.22 8.08
C LEU A 259 -2.02 -13.65 9.53
N ALA A 260 -1.23 -13.14 10.47
CA ALA A 260 -1.40 -13.37 11.91
C ALA A 260 -2.77 -12.93 12.44
N ARG A 261 -3.40 -11.92 11.82
CA ARG A 261 -4.75 -11.46 12.18
C ARG A 261 -5.87 -12.33 11.62
N HIS A 262 -5.60 -13.05 10.54
CA HIS A 262 -6.55 -13.97 9.91
C HIS A 262 -6.34 -15.43 10.34
N GLU A 263 -5.32 -15.66 11.17
CA GLU A 263 -5.01 -16.96 11.73
C GLU A 263 -5.71 -17.17 13.08
N ASN A 264 -6.34 -18.34 13.24
CA ASN A 264 -7.01 -18.73 14.48
C ASN A 264 -6.08 -19.55 15.39
N ASP A 265 -5.13 -20.28 14.80
CA ASP A 265 -4.15 -21.05 15.57
C ASP A 265 -3.10 -20.12 16.21
N LEU A 266 -3.00 -20.16 17.54
CA LEU A 266 -2.12 -19.24 18.28
C LEU A 266 -0.64 -19.48 17.98
N GLU A 267 -0.22 -20.74 17.77
CA GLU A 267 1.17 -21.06 17.44
C GLU A 267 1.56 -20.52 16.06
N GLN A 268 0.70 -20.75 15.06
CA GLN A 268 0.88 -20.24 13.70
C GLN A 268 0.82 -18.71 13.66
N LYS A 269 -0.07 -18.10 14.45
CA LYS A 269 -0.13 -16.64 14.64
C LYS A 269 1.19 -16.10 15.19
N ILE A 270 1.76 -16.71 16.23
CA ILE A 270 3.06 -16.33 16.79
C ILE A 270 4.16 -16.49 15.74
N ALA A 271 4.15 -17.57 14.95
CA ALA A 271 5.13 -17.79 13.89
C ALA A 271 5.09 -16.68 12.83
N TYR A 272 3.89 -16.27 12.40
CA TYR A 272 3.73 -15.14 11.50
C TYR A 272 4.22 -13.83 12.13
N LEU A 273 3.84 -13.52 13.36
CA LEU A 273 4.27 -12.29 14.04
C LEU A 273 5.79 -12.22 14.24
N LYS A 274 6.45 -13.36 14.56
CA LYS A 274 7.92 -13.44 14.61
C LYS A 274 8.53 -13.08 13.27
N LYS A 275 8.05 -13.68 12.18
CA LYS A 275 8.53 -13.37 10.83
C LYS A 275 8.25 -11.92 10.43
N GLY A 276 7.09 -11.39 10.82
CA GLY A 276 6.75 -9.98 10.63
C GLY A 276 7.73 -9.05 11.33
N MET A 277 8.10 -9.37 12.57
CA MET A 277 9.06 -8.60 13.35
C MET A 277 10.49 -8.73 12.80
N GLU A 278 10.89 -9.88 12.26
CA GLU A 278 12.18 -10.03 11.58
C GLU A 278 12.29 -9.12 10.35
N LEU A 279 11.22 -9.02 9.55
CA LEU A 279 11.18 -8.22 8.32
C LEU A 279 10.91 -6.73 8.57
N SER A 280 10.18 -6.40 9.64
CA SER A 280 9.80 -5.02 9.99
C SER A 280 9.96 -4.79 11.49
N PRO A 281 11.21 -4.81 12.01
CA PRO A 281 11.47 -4.82 13.45
C PRO A 281 11.14 -3.50 14.16
N GLY A 282 10.95 -2.40 13.42
CA GLY A 282 10.51 -1.12 13.97
C GLY A 282 8.99 -0.91 13.94
N GLU A 283 8.22 -1.86 13.40
CA GLU A 283 6.77 -1.76 13.30
C GLU A 283 6.11 -2.06 14.66
N PRO A 284 5.58 -1.04 15.35
CA PRO A 284 5.23 -1.16 16.76
C PRO A 284 4.09 -2.15 17.01
N LYS A 285 3.10 -2.23 16.10
CA LYS A 285 1.96 -3.15 16.23
C LYS A 285 2.37 -4.62 16.13
N ILE A 286 3.35 -4.93 15.29
CA ILE A 286 3.83 -6.32 15.15
C ILE A 286 4.50 -6.76 16.47
N GLY A 287 5.36 -5.90 17.01
CA GLY A 287 6.02 -6.13 18.30
C GLY A 287 5.03 -6.28 19.45
N ALA A 288 4.07 -5.35 19.56
CA ALA A 288 3.02 -5.39 20.58
C ALA A 288 2.18 -6.66 20.51
N GLU A 289 1.70 -7.04 19.33
CA GLU A 289 0.90 -8.25 19.15
C GLU A 289 1.70 -9.53 19.39
N LEU A 290 2.97 -9.54 19.02
CA LEU A 290 3.86 -10.67 19.31
C LEU A 290 4.03 -10.82 20.82
N ALA A 291 4.35 -9.73 21.52
CA ALA A 291 4.50 -9.72 22.97
C ALA A 291 3.23 -10.21 23.67
N LEU A 292 2.05 -9.69 23.29
CA LEU A 292 0.77 -10.09 23.87
C LEU A 292 0.38 -11.54 23.50
N SER A 293 0.76 -12.03 22.32
CA SER A 293 0.48 -13.43 21.94
C SER A 293 1.36 -14.41 22.70
N LEU A 294 2.65 -14.09 22.88
CA LEU A 294 3.58 -14.84 23.72
C LEU A 294 3.15 -14.85 25.18
N PHE A 295 2.70 -13.70 25.69
CA PHE A 295 2.19 -13.55 27.06
C PHE A 295 1.10 -14.57 27.42
N ARG A 296 0.25 -14.93 26.45
CA ARG A 296 -0.83 -15.92 26.63
C ARG A 296 -0.32 -17.35 26.80
N THR A 297 0.86 -17.65 26.26
CA THR A 297 1.48 -18.99 26.29
C THR A 297 2.46 -19.16 27.43
N GLU A 298 2.96 -18.06 28.01
CA GLU A 298 4.03 -18.07 29.00
C GLU A 298 3.51 -18.19 30.44
N GLU A 299 4.13 -19.08 31.23
CA GLU A 299 3.94 -19.12 32.68
C GLU A 299 4.57 -17.90 33.36
N VAL A 300 5.78 -17.54 32.92
CA VAL A 300 6.52 -16.35 33.35
C VAL A 300 6.84 -15.53 32.10
N PRO A 301 6.33 -14.29 31.98
CA PRO A 301 6.29 -13.57 30.70
C PRO A 301 7.62 -12.89 30.31
N LEU A 302 8.75 -13.61 30.41
CA LEU A 302 10.08 -13.06 30.15
C LEU A 302 10.34 -12.80 28.65
N HIS A 303 9.84 -13.64 27.73
CA HIS A 303 10.06 -13.36 26.31
C HIS A 303 9.09 -12.29 25.83
N SER A 304 7.84 -12.32 26.29
CA SER A 304 6.89 -11.23 26.06
C SER A 304 7.47 -9.87 26.47
N TRP A 305 8.09 -9.82 27.66
CA TRP A 305 8.82 -8.66 28.17
C TRP A 305 9.95 -8.24 27.22
N GLU A 306 10.87 -9.15 26.89
CA GLU A 306 12.00 -8.85 26.00
C GLU A 306 11.56 -8.31 24.63
N ILE A 307 10.55 -8.92 24.01
CA ILE A 307 10.03 -8.49 22.71
C ILE A 307 9.51 -7.05 22.79
N MET A 308 8.81 -6.69 23.86
CA MET A 308 8.27 -5.35 24.00
C MET A 308 9.38 -4.31 24.18
N LEU A 309 10.41 -4.62 25.00
CA LEU A 309 11.56 -3.74 25.18
C LEU A 309 12.34 -3.54 23.86
N ARG A 310 12.61 -4.62 23.11
CA ARG A 310 13.28 -4.53 21.81
C ARG A 310 12.48 -3.76 20.76
N SER A 311 11.15 -3.86 20.82
CA SER A 311 10.28 -3.08 19.94
C SER A 311 10.33 -1.59 20.29
N LEU A 312 10.37 -1.25 21.58
CA LEU A 312 10.53 0.13 22.07
C LEU A 312 11.92 0.71 21.83
N GLU A 313 12.97 -0.12 21.87
CA GLU A 313 14.33 0.27 21.49
C GLU A 313 14.37 0.81 20.06
N ARG A 314 13.66 0.13 19.15
CA ARG A 314 13.57 0.48 17.73
C ARG A 314 12.54 1.55 17.43
N ASN A 315 11.47 1.61 18.22
CA ASN A 315 10.39 2.58 18.08
C ASN A 315 10.17 3.31 19.42
N ARG A 316 11.03 4.29 19.67
CA ARG A 316 11.12 4.96 20.97
C ARG A 316 9.90 5.82 21.29
N SER A 317 9.15 6.30 20.29
CA SER A 317 7.97 7.13 20.56
C SER A 317 6.68 6.33 20.76
N TYR A 318 6.71 4.99 20.65
CA TYR A 318 5.53 4.15 20.82
C TYR A 318 5.08 4.07 22.29
N ASP A 319 4.38 5.11 22.77
CA ASP A 319 3.94 5.23 24.15
C ASP A 319 2.98 4.10 24.58
N LYS A 320 2.22 3.54 23.64
CA LYS A 320 1.38 2.36 23.93
C LYS A 320 2.19 1.11 24.26
N GLY A 321 3.38 0.97 23.67
CA GLY A 321 4.32 -0.08 24.06
C GLY A 321 4.79 0.06 25.51
N VAL A 322 4.93 1.29 26.02
CA VAL A 322 5.26 1.57 27.43
C VAL A 322 4.13 1.11 28.35
N GLU A 323 2.87 1.37 27.97
CA GLU A 323 1.69 0.89 28.72
C GLU A 323 1.64 -0.65 28.76
N ILE A 324 1.83 -1.33 27.62
CA ILE A 324 1.88 -2.80 27.53
C ILE A 324 3.02 -3.36 28.39
N THR A 325 4.19 -2.72 28.34
CA THR A 325 5.36 -3.10 29.16
C THR A 325 4.99 -3.06 30.65
N ARG A 326 4.36 -1.98 31.14
CA ARG A 326 3.89 -1.90 32.53
C ARG A 326 2.92 -3.02 32.91
N LEU A 327 2.05 -3.43 31.99
CA LEU A 327 1.12 -4.54 32.24
C LEU A 327 1.86 -5.88 32.40
N ILE A 328 2.84 -6.14 31.55
CA ILE A 328 3.68 -7.36 31.65
C ILE A 328 4.48 -7.34 32.96
N TRP A 329 5.06 -6.20 33.34
CA TRP A 329 5.83 -6.06 34.58
C TRP A 329 5.06 -6.51 35.83
N LYS A 330 3.77 -6.14 35.93
CA LYS A 330 2.91 -6.46 37.07
C LYS A 330 2.73 -7.96 37.31
N GLN A 331 3.10 -8.81 36.35
CA GLN A 331 2.96 -10.26 36.44
C GLN A 331 4.19 -10.96 37.04
N PHE A 332 5.30 -10.25 37.18
CA PHE A 332 6.48 -10.77 37.87
C PHE A 332 6.26 -10.69 39.38
N ASN A 333 5.92 -11.83 39.98
CA ASN A 333 5.49 -11.92 41.38
C ASN A 333 6.63 -12.24 42.37
N SER A 334 7.75 -12.78 41.88
CA SER A 334 8.92 -13.10 42.71
C SER A 334 10.08 -12.15 42.46
N GLU A 335 10.91 -11.93 43.49
CA GLU A 335 12.11 -11.10 43.38
C GLU A 335 13.06 -11.65 42.30
N GLN A 336 13.20 -12.98 42.21
CA GLN A 336 14.02 -13.61 41.18
C GLN A 336 13.53 -13.32 39.75
N GLN A 337 12.21 -13.26 39.53
CA GLN A 337 11.64 -12.92 38.23
C GLN A 337 11.88 -11.44 37.89
N LYS A 338 11.67 -10.54 38.86
CA LYS A 338 11.93 -9.10 38.68
C LYS A 338 13.38 -8.81 38.38
N GLN A 339 14.32 -9.45 39.10
CA GLN A 339 15.76 -9.31 38.85
C GLN A 339 16.14 -9.76 37.43
N LYS A 340 15.58 -10.88 36.95
CA LYS A 340 15.77 -11.32 35.56
C LYS A 340 15.21 -10.32 34.56
N ALA A 341 14.00 -9.82 34.77
CA ALA A 341 13.35 -8.86 33.89
C ALA A 341 14.13 -7.52 33.83
N LEU A 342 14.65 -7.03 34.96
CA LEU A 342 15.52 -5.85 35.02
C LEU A 342 16.84 -6.08 34.28
N GLY A 343 17.44 -7.28 34.40
CA GLY A 343 18.62 -7.65 33.61
C GLY A 343 18.39 -7.50 32.10
N ILE A 344 17.21 -7.90 31.60
CA ILE A 344 16.84 -7.73 30.19
C ILE A 344 16.73 -6.24 29.80
N VAL A 345 16.27 -5.36 30.71
CA VAL A 345 16.25 -3.91 30.46
C VAL A 345 17.67 -3.38 30.28
N THR A 346 18.62 -3.84 31.10
CA THR A 346 20.05 -3.52 30.96
C THR A 346 20.62 -4.03 29.65
N ASP A 347 20.28 -5.27 29.26
CA ASP A 347 20.77 -5.87 28.02
C ASP A 347 20.23 -5.16 26.76
N VAL A 348 18.99 -4.64 26.80
CA VAL A 348 18.36 -3.99 25.65
C VAL A 348 18.74 -2.51 25.53
N PHE A 349 18.75 -1.75 26.64
CA PHE A 349 18.94 -0.30 26.58
C PHE A 349 20.34 0.19 27.00
N GLY A 350 21.17 -0.68 27.58
CA GLY A 350 22.54 -0.35 27.99
C GLY A 350 22.60 0.85 28.94
N ASP A 351 23.31 1.90 28.53
CA ASP A 351 23.49 3.11 29.35
C ASP A 351 22.18 3.90 29.55
N GLU A 352 21.16 3.68 28.72
CA GLU A 352 19.87 4.36 28.84
C GLU A 352 18.88 3.66 29.78
N SER A 353 19.26 2.52 30.37
CA SER A 353 18.32 1.68 31.14
C SER A 353 17.64 2.43 32.28
N ASP A 354 18.33 3.32 33.00
CA ASP A 354 17.73 4.09 34.10
C ASP A 354 16.61 5.02 33.61
N ALA A 355 16.82 5.71 32.48
CA ALA A 355 15.81 6.59 31.88
C ALA A 355 14.59 5.80 31.40
N TRP A 356 14.81 4.59 30.87
CA TRP A 356 13.72 3.71 30.48
C TRP A 356 12.96 3.15 31.68
N LEU A 357 13.64 2.76 32.77
CA LEU A 357 13.00 2.32 34.01
C LEU A 357 12.12 3.42 34.61
N GLU A 358 12.60 4.68 34.60
CA GLU A 358 11.82 5.85 34.99
C GLU A 358 10.60 6.05 34.08
N ARG A 359 10.79 5.98 32.75
CA ARG A 359 9.69 6.09 31.78
C ARG A 359 8.64 5.00 31.96
N PHE A 360 9.08 3.77 32.23
CA PHE A 360 8.19 2.66 32.54
C PHE A 360 7.51 2.84 33.90
N GLN A 361 7.98 3.76 34.76
CA GLN A 361 7.47 3.93 36.14
C GLN A 361 7.55 2.62 36.93
N LEU A 362 8.61 1.84 36.69
CA LEU A 362 8.89 0.63 37.45
C LEU A 362 9.60 1.10 38.71
N ASP A 363 8.84 1.23 39.77
CA ASP A 363 9.26 1.80 41.04
C ASP A 363 10.62 1.22 41.51
N GLN A 364 11.71 1.97 41.29
CA GLN A 364 12.96 1.72 41.98
C GLN A 364 12.78 2.32 43.39
N SER A 365 12.24 1.49 44.31
CA SER A 365 12.07 1.75 45.74
C SER A 365 10.90 2.66 46.21
N ALA A 366 9.65 2.19 46.17
CA ALA A 366 8.62 2.68 47.09
C ALA A 366 7.58 1.62 47.51
N VAL A 367 7.89 0.93 48.61
CA VAL A 367 6.89 0.75 49.66
C VAL A 367 6.74 2.11 50.35
N ALA A 368 5.91 3.00 49.80
CA ALA A 368 5.39 4.16 50.52
C ALA A 368 4.17 4.72 49.77
N SER A 369 3.07 4.78 50.50
CA SER A 369 1.76 5.33 50.12
C SER A 369 1.83 6.54 49.17
N ALA A 370 1.41 6.33 47.94
CA ALA A 370 0.83 7.38 47.12
C ALA A 370 -0.63 7.00 46.85
N ASP A 371 -1.56 7.76 47.44
CA ASP A 371 -3.00 7.65 47.23
C ASP A 371 -3.32 8.02 45.77
N VAL A 372 -3.26 7.02 44.90
CA VAL A 372 -3.99 7.03 43.63
C VAL A 372 -5.42 6.58 43.93
N PRO A 373 -6.47 7.31 43.52
CA PRO A 373 -7.83 6.87 43.74
C PRO A 373 -8.04 5.51 43.06
N LEU A 374 -8.17 4.47 43.88
CA LEU A 374 -8.50 3.13 43.40
C LEU A 374 -9.85 3.18 42.68
N PRO A 375 -9.98 2.54 41.50
CA PRO A 375 -11.29 2.22 40.95
C PRO A 375 -12.07 1.43 42.00
N LYS A 376 -13.35 1.75 42.19
CA LYS A 376 -14.21 1.14 43.20
C LYS A 376 -14.04 -0.37 43.20
N SER A 377 -13.72 -0.90 44.38
CA SER A 377 -13.40 -2.31 44.65
C SER A 377 -14.39 -3.26 43.98
N GLY A 378 -13.91 -4.01 43.00
CA GLY A 378 -14.68 -5.05 42.30
C GLY A 378 -14.15 -5.45 40.91
N GLN A 379 -13.25 -4.67 40.30
CA GLN A 379 -12.81 -4.93 38.90
C GLN A 379 -11.33 -5.28 38.69
N SER A 380 -10.45 -5.14 39.71
CA SER A 380 -8.99 -5.34 39.50
C SER A 380 -8.57 -6.80 39.24
N GLY A 381 -9.43 -7.78 39.54
CA GLY A 381 -9.19 -9.18 39.19
C GLY A 381 -9.54 -9.54 37.73
N ASN A 382 -10.48 -8.82 37.13
CA ASN A 382 -10.99 -9.13 35.78
C ASN A 382 -10.19 -8.46 34.65
N GLU A 383 -9.43 -7.39 34.94
CA GLU A 383 -8.52 -6.71 34.00
C GLU A 383 -7.26 -7.52 33.63
N PHE A 384 -6.99 -8.66 34.28
CA PHE A 384 -5.82 -9.47 33.94
C PHE A 384 -6.19 -10.86 33.42
N LEU A 385 -7.39 -11.35 33.77
CA LEU A 385 -7.97 -12.56 33.21
C LEU A 385 -8.30 -12.39 31.72
N PHE A 386 -8.79 -11.22 31.28
CA PHE A 386 -9.15 -11.05 29.86
C PHE A 386 -7.93 -11.13 28.90
N LEU A 387 -6.71 -10.79 29.32
CA LEU A 387 -5.50 -10.93 28.46
C LEU A 387 -5.21 -12.40 28.14
N ARG A 388 -5.52 -13.30 29.09
CA ARG A 388 -5.41 -14.75 28.93
C ARG A 388 -6.69 -15.39 28.35
N GLU A 389 -7.85 -14.78 28.56
CA GLU A 389 -9.18 -15.33 28.20
C GLU A 389 -9.81 -14.75 26.93
N THR A 390 -9.22 -13.76 26.25
CA THR A 390 -9.84 -13.15 25.07
C THR A 390 -9.79 -14.08 23.84
N ASP A 391 -10.79 -14.96 23.82
CA ASP A 391 -11.32 -15.70 22.67
C ASP A 391 -12.48 -14.93 22.01
N ARG A 392 -12.73 -13.67 22.40
CA ARG A 392 -13.82 -12.85 21.87
C ARG A 392 -13.49 -12.33 20.47
N ARG A 393 -13.77 -13.24 19.54
CA ARG A 393 -14.07 -13.07 18.12
C ARG A 393 -14.75 -11.75 17.81
N VAL A 394 -14.03 -10.91 17.07
CA VAL A 394 -14.61 -10.14 15.98
C VAL A 394 -13.69 -10.45 14.81
N ALA A 395 -14.21 -11.07 13.75
CA ALA A 395 -13.48 -11.12 12.49
C ALA A 395 -13.12 -9.68 12.14
N PRO A 396 -11.84 -9.29 12.12
CA PRO A 396 -11.47 -7.90 11.97
C PRO A 396 -11.96 -7.47 10.59
N GLN A 397 -13.01 -6.66 10.56
CA GLN A 397 -13.36 -5.97 9.34
C GLN A 397 -12.40 -4.80 9.22
N PRO A 398 -11.71 -4.63 8.08
CA PRO A 398 -11.03 -3.37 7.81
C PRO A 398 -12.08 -2.28 8.00
N ARG A 399 -11.90 -1.45 9.02
CA ARG A 399 -12.66 -0.21 9.11
C ARG A 399 -11.95 0.75 8.19
N ASP A 400 -12.66 1.20 7.17
CA ASP A 400 -12.25 2.37 6.43
C ASP A 400 -12.12 3.53 7.43
N LEU A 401 -10.88 3.84 7.72
CA LEU A 401 -10.48 5.01 8.45
C LEU A 401 -9.46 5.62 7.53
N SER A 402 -9.89 6.66 6.82
CA SER A 402 -8.98 7.59 6.17
C SER A 402 -7.82 7.85 7.15
N ALA A 403 -6.59 7.64 6.69
CA ALA A 403 -5.45 8.13 7.44
C ALA A 403 -5.71 9.62 7.68
N PRO A 404 -5.61 10.12 8.94
CA PRO A 404 -5.70 11.55 9.16
C PRO A 404 -4.68 12.24 8.25
N PRO A 405 -5.03 13.40 7.64
CA PRO A 405 -4.10 14.11 6.76
C PRO A 405 -2.76 14.30 7.50
N VAL A 406 -1.68 13.86 6.86
CA VAL A 406 -0.32 13.99 7.39
C VAL A 406 -0.08 15.47 7.67
N ASP A 407 0.05 15.83 8.95
CA ASP A 407 0.37 17.19 9.37
C ASP A 407 1.87 17.44 9.09
N PRO A 408 2.24 18.23 8.06
CA PRO A 408 3.64 18.47 7.75
C PRO A 408 4.35 19.31 8.82
N GLY A 409 3.62 19.85 9.81
CA GLY A 409 4.15 20.55 10.98
C GLY A 409 4.31 19.70 12.24
N SER A 410 3.85 18.43 12.23
CA SER A 410 3.98 17.54 13.38
C SER A 410 5.38 16.90 13.43
N PRO A 411 6.12 16.98 14.55
CA PRO A 411 7.40 16.29 14.73
C PRO A 411 7.30 14.75 14.61
N GLN A 412 6.08 14.20 14.62
CA GLN A 412 5.80 12.77 14.46
C GLN A 412 5.60 12.34 12.99
N SER A 413 5.58 13.26 12.04
CA SER A 413 5.46 12.95 10.60
C SER A 413 6.71 12.31 10.00
N ALA A 414 7.80 12.21 10.79
CA ALA A 414 9.06 11.55 10.42
C ALA A 414 9.12 10.06 10.81
N MET A 415 8.03 9.49 11.33
CA MET A 415 7.97 8.11 11.86
C MET A 415 7.16 7.13 11.01
N GLU A 416 6.61 7.57 9.87
CA GLU A 416 6.17 6.62 8.85
C GLU A 416 7.42 6.00 8.23
N GLY A 417 7.56 4.69 8.41
CA GLY A 417 8.73 3.90 8.03
C GLY A 417 9.08 4.00 6.55
N VAL A 418 9.82 5.05 6.20
CA VAL A 418 10.63 5.15 5.00
C VAL A 418 11.75 4.11 5.15
N THR A 419 11.47 2.90 4.71
CA THR A 419 12.51 2.12 4.05
C THR A 419 12.69 2.78 2.69
N LEU A 420 13.84 3.46 2.53
CA LEU A 420 14.35 3.90 1.23
C LEU A 420 14.50 2.71 0.27
#